data_AF-A0ABD1R4Y7-F1
#
_entry.id   AF-A0ABD1R4Y7-F1
#
_cell.length_a   1.000
_cell.length_b   1.000
_cell.length_c   1.000
_cell.angle_alpha   90.00
_cell.angle_beta   90.00
_cell.angle_gamma   90.00
#
_symmetry.space_group_name_H-M   'P 1'
#
loop_
_entity.id
_entity.type
_entity.pdbx_description
1 polymer ?
#
loop_
_entity_poly.entity_id
_entity_poly.type
_entity_poly.pdbx_seq_one_letter_code
_entity_poly.pdbx_strand_id
1 'polypeptide(L)'
;MAVGAAMTGLRPVVEGMFMGFFLLAFNQISDNCGMLHYTSGGQFTIPTVIRGPGGVGHQLGAENSQRLESYFPSIPGIQMVACSTSYNAKGLMKAAIRSENPVGLFRACASL
;
A
#
# COMPACT_ATOMS: atom_id res chain seq x y z
N MET A 1 4.58 13.43 0.20
CA MET A 1 3.34 14.17 0.52
C MET A 1 2.39 13.37 1.41
N ALA A 2 2.04 12.12 1.07
CA ALA A 2 1.10 11.31 1.88
C ALA A 2 1.53 11.14 3.34
N VAL A 3 2.78 10.74 3.61
CA VAL A 3 3.29 10.60 4.99
C VAL A 3 3.13 11.88 5.80
N GLY A 4 3.55 13.03 5.24
CA GLY A 4 3.38 14.33 5.91
C GLY A 4 1.91 14.69 6.18
N ALA A 5 1.01 14.41 5.23
CA ALA A 5 -0.42 14.60 5.41
C ALA A 5 -0.97 13.70 6.55
N ALA A 6 -0.50 12.45 6.62
CA ALA A 6 -0.86 11.52 7.69
C ALA A 6 -0.38 12.02 9.07
N MET A 7 0.83 12.57 9.15
CA MET A 7 1.36 13.19 10.38
C MET A 7 0.53 14.39 10.85
N THR A 8 -0.08 15.15 9.93
CA THR A 8 -0.97 16.27 10.26
C THR A 8 -2.40 15.86 10.62
N GLY A 9 -2.70 14.56 10.69
CA GLY A 9 -4.00 14.03 11.10
C GLY A 9 -4.96 13.68 9.96
N LEU A 10 -4.52 13.76 8.70
CA LEU A 10 -5.31 13.27 7.56
C LEU A 10 -5.13 11.74 7.40
N ARG A 11 -6.02 11.11 6.64
CA ARG A 11 -5.95 9.66 6.32
C ARG A 11 -5.83 9.46 4.81
N PRO A 12 -4.65 9.70 4.22
CA PRO A 12 -4.48 9.71 2.77
C PRO A 12 -4.68 8.32 2.17
N VAL A 13 -5.38 8.29 1.04
CA VAL A 13 -5.47 7.14 0.15
C VAL A 13 -4.65 7.46 -1.10
N VAL A 14 -3.50 6.82 -1.22
CA VAL A 14 -2.56 6.99 -2.33
C VAL A 14 -2.85 5.91 -3.37
N GLU A 15 -3.08 6.34 -4.61
CA GLU A 15 -3.31 5.43 -5.73
C GLU A 15 -2.17 5.54 -6.75
N GLY A 16 -1.60 4.40 -7.10
CA GLY A 16 -0.62 4.28 -8.17
C GLY A 16 -1.25 3.62 -9.40
N MET A 17 -0.85 4.06 -10.59
CA MET A 17 -1.32 3.48 -11.86
C MET A 17 -1.04 1.98 -11.94
N PHE A 18 0.15 1.57 -11.50
CA PHE A 18 0.53 0.18 -11.24
C PHE A 18 1.37 0.13 -9.98
N MET A 19 1.27 -0.98 -9.26
CA MET A 19 2.03 -1.14 -8.03
C MET A 19 3.55 -1.12 -8.27
N GLY A 20 3.98 -1.53 -9.48
CA GLY A 20 5.36 -1.42 -10.01
C GLY A 20 6.02 -0.09 -9.72
N PHE A 21 5.29 1.01 -9.95
CA PHE A 21 5.84 2.36 -9.84
C PHE A 21 6.10 2.82 -8.41
N PHE A 22 5.53 2.14 -7.40
CA PHE A 22 5.86 2.45 -6.01
C PHE A 22 7.29 2.06 -5.64
N LEU A 23 7.99 1.27 -6.45
CA LEU A 23 9.44 1.05 -6.28
C LEU A 23 10.24 2.36 -6.37
N LEU A 24 9.79 3.33 -7.16
CA LEU A 24 10.41 4.67 -7.21
C LEU A 24 10.28 5.42 -5.88
N ALA A 25 9.19 5.15 -5.15
CA ALA A 25 8.91 5.71 -3.84
C ALA A 25 9.28 4.74 -2.70
N PHE A 26 10.08 3.70 -2.96
CA PHE A 26 10.30 2.61 -2.00
C PHE A 26 10.87 3.11 -0.67
N ASN A 27 11.86 4.01 -0.69
CA ASN A 27 12.42 4.59 0.52
C ASN A 27 11.36 5.32 1.37
N GLN A 28 10.48 6.10 0.72
CA GLN A 28 9.40 6.80 1.41
C GLN A 28 8.38 5.85 2.03
N ILE A 29 8.16 4.69 1.41
CA ILE A 29 7.25 3.68 1.93
C ILE A 29 7.93 2.89 3.05
N SER A 30 9.15 2.42 2.84
CA SER A 30 9.92 1.62 3.79
C SER A 30 10.17 2.38 5.10
N ASP A 31 10.89 3.49 5.01
CA ASP A 31 11.47 4.10 6.21
C ASP A 31 10.48 5.08 6.82
N ASN A 32 9.83 5.91 6.01
CA ASN A 32 8.95 6.96 6.51
C ASN A 32 7.51 6.49 6.74
N CYS A 33 7.01 5.51 5.98
CA CYS A 33 5.67 4.98 6.20
C CYS A 33 5.72 3.81 7.21
N GLY A 34 6.60 2.83 6.99
CA GLY A 34 6.70 1.62 7.82
C GLY A 34 7.36 1.83 9.18
N MET A 35 8.52 2.50 9.22
CA MET A 35 9.34 2.56 10.44
C MET A 35 9.08 3.80 11.31
N LEU A 36 8.51 4.87 10.75
CA LEU A 36 8.40 6.16 11.45
C LEU A 36 7.60 6.11 12.75
N HIS A 37 6.60 5.23 12.84
CA HIS A 37 5.88 5.00 14.10
C HIS A 37 6.79 4.44 15.19
N TYR A 38 7.65 3.49 14.82
CA TYR A 38 8.61 2.88 15.73
C TYR A 38 9.76 3.84 16.08
N THR A 39 10.38 4.49 15.09
CA THR A 39 11.53 5.37 15.31
C THR A 39 11.17 6.65 16.06
N SER A 40 9.91 7.10 15.98
CA SER A 40 9.40 8.22 16.77
C SER A 40 8.97 7.84 18.19
N GLY A 41 9.13 6.57 18.60
CA GLY A 41 8.67 6.10 19.91
C GLY A 41 7.15 6.21 20.09
N GLY A 42 6.38 6.07 19.00
CA GLY A 42 4.93 6.20 19.00
C GLY A 42 4.39 7.64 18.96
N GLN A 43 5.25 8.65 18.83
CA GLN A 43 4.81 10.06 18.73
C GLN A 43 4.04 10.35 17.45
N PHE A 44 4.40 9.68 16.35
CA PHE A 44 3.72 9.83 15.06
C PHE A 44 3.09 8.51 14.64
N THR A 45 1.87 8.59 14.14
CA THR A 45 1.16 7.45 13.54
C THR A 45 0.89 7.79 12.08
N ILE A 46 1.07 6.83 11.17
CA ILE A 46 1.00 7.05 9.73
C ILE A 46 -0.17 6.25 9.13
N PRO A 47 -1.43 6.70 9.33
CA PRO A 47 -2.60 6.06 8.77
C PRO A 47 -2.71 6.35 7.26
N THR A 48 -2.00 5.57 6.45
CA THR A 48 -1.98 5.72 4.99
C THR A 48 -2.41 4.44 4.30
N VAL A 49 -3.27 4.55 3.28
CA VAL A 49 -3.61 3.43 2.40
C VAL A 49 -2.90 3.60 1.07
N ILE A 50 -2.09 2.62 0.66
CA ILE A 50 -1.44 2.57 -0.65
C ILE A 50 -2.19 1.54 -1.48
N ARG A 51 -2.79 1.94 -2.60
CA ARG A 51 -3.55 1.05 -3.46
C ARG A 51 -3.08 1.11 -4.91
N GLY A 52 -3.27 0.01 -5.60
CA GLY A 52 -2.96 -0.08 -7.02
C GLY A 52 -3.29 -1.47 -7.57
N PRO A 53 -3.44 -1.59 -8.90
CA PRO A 53 -3.48 -2.89 -9.54
C PRO A 53 -2.11 -3.58 -9.38
N GLY A 54 -2.16 -4.85 -8.97
CA GLY A 54 -0.98 -5.69 -8.80
C GLY A 54 -1.09 -6.96 -9.63
N GLY A 55 0.06 -7.46 -10.07
CA GLY A 55 0.17 -8.70 -10.84
C GLY A 55 0.00 -8.53 -12.34
N VAL A 56 -0.12 -9.68 -13.01
CA VAL A 56 -0.12 -9.80 -14.47
C VAL A 56 -1.55 -9.59 -14.99
N GLY A 57 -1.74 -8.66 -15.93
CA GLY A 57 -2.98 -8.50 -16.67
C GLY A 57 -2.75 -8.70 -18.18
N HIS A 58 -3.82 -8.82 -18.94
CA HIS A 58 -3.73 -9.00 -20.39
C HIS A 58 -3.07 -7.78 -21.06
N GLN A 59 -1.98 -8.01 -21.79
CA GLN A 59 -1.33 -7.04 -22.68
C GLN A 59 -0.73 -5.78 -21.99
N LEU A 60 -0.29 -5.89 -20.74
CA LEU A 60 0.24 -4.74 -19.99
C LEU A 60 1.76 -4.50 -20.15
N GLY A 61 2.50 -5.42 -20.79
CA GLY A 61 3.96 -5.35 -20.92
C GLY A 61 4.71 -5.70 -19.63
N ALA A 62 6.04 -5.77 -19.69
CA ALA A 62 6.87 -6.28 -18.60
C ALA A 62 6.87 -5.38 -17.35
N GLU A 63 6.86 -4.06 -17.54
CA GLU A 63 6.96 -3.07 -16.45
C GLU A 63 5.66 -2.94 -15.64
N ASN A 64 4.52 -3.26 -16.23
CA ASN A 64 3.20 -3.15 -15.59
C ASN A 64 2.65 -4.49 -15.07
N SER A 65 3.44 -5.57 -15.15
CA SER A 65 3.02 -6.93 -14.81
C SER A 65 3.75 -7.52 -13.60
N GLN A 66 4.52 -6.70 -12.88
CA GLN A 66 5.35 -7.14 -11.77
C GLN A 66 4.51 -7.54 -10.55
N ARG A 67 4.90 -8.64 -9.90
CA ARG A 67 4.32 -9.13 -8.65
C ARG A 67 5.18 -8.61 -7.48
N LEU A 68 4.66 -7.63 -6.75
CA LEU A 68 5.37 -7.00 -5.62
C LEU A 68 4.99 -7.59 -4.25
N GLU A 69 4.32 -8.74 -4.28
CA GLU A 69 3.88 -9.50 -3.10
C GLU A 69 5.06 -9.94 -2.22
N SER A 70 6.30 -9.94 -2.73
CA SER A 70 7.50 -10.27 -1.93
C SER A 70 8.26 -9.06 -1.39
N TYR A 71 8.08 -7.87 -1.98
CA TYR A 71 8.91 -6.70 -1.67
C TYR A 71 8.41 -5.89 -0.48
N PHE A 72 7.10 -5.65 -0.41
CA PHE A 72 6.52 -4.82 0.63
C PHE A 72 6.24 -5.55 1.95
N PRO A 73 5.90 -6.87 1.99
CA PRO A 73 5.71 -7.55 3.28
C PRO A 73 6.99 -7.76 4.07
N SER A 74 8.17 -7.66 3.44
CA SER A 74 9.46 -7.70 4.14
C SER A 74 9.75 -6.41 4.90
N ILE A 75 9.01 -5.33 4.64
CA ILE A 75 9.13 -4.06 5.35
C ILE A 75 8.35 -4.17 6.67
N PRO A 76 9.00 -3.96 7.83
CA PRO A 76 8.32 -3.95 9.11
C PRO A 76 7.36 -2.75 9.23
N GLY A 77 6.21 -2.97 9.87
CA GLY A 77 5.22 -1.92 10.15
C GLY A 77 4.18 -1.70 9.05
N ILE A 78 4.35 -2.29 7.86
CA ILE A 78 3.37 -2.20 6.77
C ILE A 78 2.50 -3.45 6.73
N GLN A 79 1.19 -3.26 6.69
CA GLN A 79 0.24 -4.35 6.50
C GLN A 79 -0.14 -4.48 5.03
N MET A 80 -0.20 -5.71 4.54
CA MET A 80 -0.39 -6.01 3.12
C MET A 80 -1.62 -6.88 2.93
N VAL A 81 -2.55 -6.45 2.08
CA VAL A 81 -3.79 -7.17 1.80
C VAL A 81 -4.07 -7.26 0.30
N ALA A 82 -4.36 -8.47 -0.17
CA ALA A 82 -4.78 -8.72 -1.54
C ALA A 82 -6.29 -9.02 -1.59
N CYS A 83 -6.99 -8.40 -2.54
CA CYS A 83 -8.42 -8.61 -2.75
C CYS A 83 -8.67 -9.31 -4.09
N SER A 84 -9.47 -10.37 -4.08
CA SER A 84 -9.86 -11.13 -5.29
C SER A 84 -11.33 -10.95 -5.69
N THR A 85 -12.21 -10.61 -4.75
CA THR A 85 -13.65 -10.42 -4.99
C THR A 85 -14.08 -8.98 -4.74
N SER A 86 -15.15 -8.54 -5.39
CA SER A 86 -15.72 -7.19 -5.20
C SER A 86 -16.22 -6.97 -3.77
N TYR A 87 -16.77 -8.01 -3.15
CA TYR A 87 -17.21 -7.98 -1.75
C TYR A 87 -16.02 -7.74 -0.80
N ASN A 88 -14.94 -8.52 -0.97
CA ASN A 88 -13.74 -8.37 -0.15
C ASN A 88 -13.06 -7.02 -0.40
N ALA A 89 -12.98 -6.56 -1.65
CA ALA A 89 -12.40 -5.25 -1.96
C ALA A 89 -13.12 -4.11 -1.22
N LYS A 90 -14.47 -4.12 -1.20
CA LYS A 90 -15.26 -3.11 -0.47
C LYS A 90 -15.05 -3.20 1.05
N GLY A 91 -15.01 -4.40 1.61
CA GLY A 91 -14.81 -4.63 3.04
C GLY A 91 -13.41 -4.22 3.50
N LEU A 92 -12.39 -4.73 2.81
CA LEU A 92 -10.98 -4.50 3.11
C LEU A 92 -10.59 -3.04 2.89
N MET A 93 -11.12 -2.36 1.87
CA MET A 93 -10.85 -0.92 1.69
C MET A 93 -11.38 -0.09 2.87
N LYS A 94 -12.58 -0.41 3.36
CA LYS A 94 -13.14 0.28 4.53
C LYS A 94 -12.35 -0.01 5.80
N ALA A 95 -11.89 -1.25 5.97
CA ALA A 95 -11.03 -1.61 7.09
C ALA A 95 -9.66 -0.91 7.02
N ALA A 96 -9.05 -0.86 5.84
CA ALA A 96 -7.76 -0.23 5.60
C ALA A 96 -7.76 1.27 5.94
N ILE A 97 -8.78 2.03 5.50
CA ILE A 97 -8.91 3.46 5.82
C ILE A 97 -9.03 3.73 7.32
N ARG A 98 -9.64 2.79 8.06
CA ARG A 98 -9.84 2.88 9.52
C ARG A 98 -8.64 2.38 10.32
N SER A 99 -7.69 1.72 9.67
CA SER A 99 -6.45 1.29 10.31
C SER A 99 -5.61 2.51 10.68
N GLU A 100 -4.94 2.43 11.82
CA GLU A 100 -3.90 3.39 12.23
C GLU A 100 -2.54 3.05 11.62
N ASN A 101 -2.35 1.81 11.17
CA ASN A 101 -1.13 1.35 10.52
C ASN A 101 -1.20 1.61 9.01
N PRO A 102 -0.04 1.80 8.35
CA PRO A 102 0.00 1.88 6.89
C PRO A 102 -0.42 0.55 6.26
N VAL A 103 -1.35 0.62 5.30
CA VAL A 103 -1.91 -0.55 4.62
C VAL A 103 -1.69 -0.48 3.11
N GLY A 104 -1.03 -1.49 2.55
CA GLY A 104 -0.96 -1.76 1.11
C GLY A 104 -2.12 -2.65 0.66
N LEU A 105 -2.91 -2.19 -0.32
CA LEU A 105 -4.02 -2.93 -0.91
C LEU A 105 -3.78 -3.21 -2.39
N PHE A 106 -3.59 -4.49 -2.70
CA PHE A 106 -3.39 -4.97 -4.07
C PHE A 106 -4.71 -5.52 -4.56
N ARG A 107 -5.16 -5.02 -5.71
CA ARG A 107 -6.18 -5.72 -6.47
C ARG A 107 -5.46 -6.79 -7.29
N ALA A 108 -5.62 -8.06 -6.89
CA ALA A 108 -5.18 -9.16 -7.72
C ALA A 108 -6.04 -9.14 -8.99
N CYS A 109 -5.42 -8.93 -10.15
CA CYS A 109 -6.10 -9.26 -11.40
C CYS A 109 -6.38 -10.76 -11.35
N ALA A 110 -7.66 -11.15 -11.42
CA ALA A 110 -8.04 -12.54 -11.53
C ALA A 110 -7.31 -13.10 -12.76
N SER A 111 -6.41 -14.07 -12.54
CA SER A 111 -5.90 -14.92 -13.59
C SER A 111 -7.09 -15.69 -14.17
N LEU A 112 -7.66 -15.15 -15.25
CA LEU A 112 -8.40 -15.89 -16.25
C LEU A 112 -7.49 -16.04 -17.45
#